data_AF-A0A2G2XCP0-F1
#
_entry.id   AF-A0A2G2XCP0-F1
#
_cell.length_a   1.000
_cell.length_b   1.000
_cell.length_c   1.000
_cell.angle_alpha   90.00
_cell.angle_beta   90.00
_cell.angle_gamma   90.00
#
_symmetry.space_group_name_H-M   'P 1'
#
loop_
_entity.id
_entity.type
_entity.pdbx_description
1 polymer ?
#
loop_
_entity_poly.entity_id
_entity_poly.type
_entity_poly.pdbx_seq_one_letter_code
_entity_poly.pdbx_strand_id
1 'polypeptide(L)'
;MHLMVGGIPHRVFRELAKKYGLLMHVEVGEVSAIIATSAEVANQVLKTHDLAFACRPKFMGIDIICYGSRDIAYIPYGVCWVNIGDKCAKFVSWNC
;
A
#
# COMPACT_ATOMS: atom_id res chain seq x y z
N MET A 1 7.94 14.67 -7.77
CA MET A 1 7.38 13.86 -8.88
C MET A 1 8.37 13.58 -10.03
N HIS A 2 9.61 14.08 -10.01
CA HIS A 2 10.57 13.90 -11.12
C HIS A 2 11.05 12.44 -11.32
N LEU A 3 11.09 11.62 -10.27
CA LEU A 3 11.60 10.24 -10.35
C LEU A 3 10.73 9.26 -11.18
N MET A 4 9.48 9.61 -11.50
CA MET A 4 8.53 8.71 -12.17
C MET A 4 8.18 9.15 -13.59
N VAL A 5 8.76 10.25 -14.08
CA VAL A 5 8.41 10.81 -15.38
C VAL A 5 9.11 9.99 -16.47
N GLY A 6 8.36 9.10 -17.12
CA GLY A 6 8.79 8.41 -18.34
C GLY A 6 8.89 6.87 -18.27
N GLY A 7 8.59 6.25 -17.13
CA GLY A 7 8.65 4.78 -16.97
C GLY A 7 7.55 4.22 -16.07
N ILE A 8 7.29 2.92 -16.20
CA ILE A 8 6.32 2.24 -15.33
C ILE A 8 6.89 2.19 -13.90
N PRO A 9 6.20 2.68 -12.86
CA PRO A 9 6.78 2.95 -11.55
C PRO A 9 7.43 1.73 -10.89
N HIS A 10 6.82 0.55 -11.03
CA HIS A 10 7.40 -0.69 -10.48
C HIS A 10 8.72 -1.10 -11.16
N ARG A 11 8.94 -0.74 -12.44
CA ARG A 11 10.21 -0.99 -13.14
C ARG A 11 11.28 -0.03 -12.65
N VAL A 12 10.94 1.25 -12.48
CA VAL A 12 11.85 2.27 -11.95
C VAL A 12 12.33 1.88 -10.55
N PHE A 13 11.42 1.46 -9.66
CA PHE A 13 11.80 1.00 -8.33
C PHE A 13 12.68 -0.25 -8.34
N ARG A 14 12.46 -1.18 -9.28
CA ARG A 14 13.33 -2.35 -9.43
C ARG A 14 14.76 -1.96 -9.81
N GLU A 15 14.93 -1.00 -10.71
CA GLU A 15 16.27 -0.51 -11.08
C GLU A 15 16.92 0.28 -9.95
N LEU A 16 16.16 1.07 -9.19
CA LEU A 16 16.66 1.76 -8.00
C LEU A 16 17.11 0.79 -6.91
N ALA A 17 16.38 -0.31 -6.71
CA ALA A 17 16.75 -1.33 -5.72
C ALA A 17 18.08 -2.03 -6.04
N LYS A 18 18.43 -2.16 -7.34
CA LYS A 18 19.76 -2.66 -7.73
C LYS A 18 20.89 -1.72 -7.29
N LYS A 19 20.61 -0.43 -7.17
CA LYS A 19 21.61 0.60 -6.83
C LYS A 19 21.69 0.89 -5.33
N TYR A 20 20.54 0.93 -4.65
CA TYR A 20 20.43 1.36 -3.24
C TYR A 20 20.11 0.22 -2.27
N GLY A 21 19.74 -0.96 -2.76
CA GLY A 21 19.41 -2.13 -1.94
C GLY A 21 17.90 -2.45 -1.91
N LEU A 22 17.57 -3.54 -1.21
CA LEU A 22 16.22 -4.13 -1.20
C LEU A 22 15.20 -3.38 -0.33
N LEU A 23 15.68 -2.48 0.52
CA LEU A 23 14.89 -1.60 1.36
C LEU A 23 15.45 -0.19 1.21
N MET A 24 14.66 0.72 0.63
CA MET A 24 15.10 2.08 0.35
C MET A 24 14.04 3.11 0.76
N HIS A 25 14.50 4.27 1.20
CA HIS A 25 13.66 5.43 1.50
C HIS A 25 13.59 6.34 0.27
N VAL A 26 12.37 6.75 -0.09
CA VAL A 26 12.11 7.58 -1.26
C VAL A 26 11.07 8.64 -0.91
N GLU A 27 11.36 9.88 -1.30
CA GLU A 27 10.41 11.00 -1.18
C GLU A 27 9.62 11.15 -2.48
N VAL A 28 8.32 10.87 -2.42
CA VAL A 28 7.38 11.02 -3.53
C VAL A 28 6.61 12.31 -3.36
N GLY A 29 7.21 13.42 -3.82
CA GLY A 29 6.66 14.74 -3.57
C GLY A 29 6.90 15.12 -2.10
N GLU A 30 5.83 15.38 -1.35
CA GLU A 30 5.89 15.68 0.08
C GLU A 30 5.78 14.41 0.96
N VAL A 31 5.48 13.26 0.34
CA VAL A 31 5.28 12.00 1.07
C VAL A 31 6.59 11.21 1.14
N SER A 32 7.07 10.98 2.36
CA SER A 32 8.16 10.05 2.64
C SER A 32 7.64 8.61 2.63
N ALA A 33 8.21 7.75 1.79
CA ALA A 33 7.84 6.34 1.65
C ALA A 33 9.04 5.40 1.78
N ILE A 34 8.82 4.21 2.34
CA ILE A 34 9.78 3.12 2.34
C ILE A 34 9.34 2.09 1.31
N ILE A 35 10.28 1.68 0.45
CA ILE A 35 10.02 0.74 -0.63
C ILE A 35 10.73 -0.57 -0.32
N ALA A 36 9.95 -1.64 -0.21
CA ALA A 36 10.43 -3.01 -0.10
C ALA A 36 10.34 -3.70 -1.48
N THR A 37 11.48 -4.07 -2.06
CA THR A 37 11.52 -4.67 -3.41
C THR A 37 11.75 -6.18 -3.42
N SER A 38 12.09 -6.78 -2.27
CA SER A 38 12.18 -8.23 -2.12
C SER A 38 10.89 -8.80 -1.51
N ALA A 39 10.49 -9.98 -1.98
CA ALA A 39 9.36 -10.71 -1.42
C ALA A 39 9.56 -11.04 0.07
N GLU A 40 10.80 -11.32 0.48
CA GLU A 40 11.12 -11.63 1.88
C GLU A 40 10.89 -10.42 2.79
N VAL A 41 11.38 -9.25 2.38
CA VAL A 41 11.19 -7.99 3.10
C VAL A 41 9.72 -7.59 3.12
N ALA A 42 9.02 -7.72 1.97
CA ALA A 42 7.60 -7.46 1.89
C ALA A 42 6.79 -8.39 2.82
N ASN A 43 7.18 -9.66 2.94
CA ASN A 43 6.54 -10.61 3.84
C ASN A 43 6.74 -10.23 5.32
N GLN A 44 7.94 -9.79 5.70
CA GLN A 44 8.20 -9.29 7.06
C GLN A 44 7.39 -8.02 7.38
N VAL A 45 7.23 -7.13 6.41
CA VAL A 45 6.43 -5.90 6.57
C VAL A 45 4.93 -6.22 6.64
N LEU A 46 4.42 -7.06 5.74
CA LEU A 46 2.98 -7.30 5.56
C LEU A 46 2.41 -8.39 6.46
N LYS A 47 3.23 -9.28 7.03
CA LYS A 47 2.76 -10.34 7.95
C LYS A 47 3.28 -10.16 9.37
N THR A 48 4.56 -9.83 9.55
CA THR A 48 5.15 -9.74 10.89
C THR A 48 4.84 -8.41 11.55
N HIS A 49 4.75 -7.34 10.76
CA HIS A 49 4.49 -5.97 11.24
C HIS A 49 3.24 -5.37 10.62
N ASP A 50 2.28 -6.20 10.22
CA ASP A 50 1.07 -5.79 9.50
C ASP A 50 0.33 -4.65 10.21
N LEU A 51 0.18 -4.72 11.54
CA LEU A 51 -0.47 -3.69 12.36
C LEU A 51 0.27 -2.35 12.34
N ALA A 52 1.61 -2.35 12.29
CA ALA A 52 2.41 -1.13 12.23
C ALA A 52 2.25 -0.41 10.87
N PHE A 53 2.00 -1.18 9.80
CA PHE A 53 1.80 -0.69 8.43
C PHE A 53 0.33 -0.69 7.99
N ALA A 54 -0.60 -0.95 8.92
CA ALA A 54 -2.04 -0.95 8.66
C ALA A 54 -2.61 0.47 8.53
N CYS A 55 -1.83 1.51 8.85
CA CYS A 55 -2.25 2.89 8.66
C CYS A 55 -2.53 3.18 7.18
N ARG A 56 -3.71 3.75 6.90
CA ARG A 56 -4.11 4.20 5.55
C ARG A 56 -4.24 5.73 5.59
N PRO A 57 -3.19 6.47 5.18
CA PRO A 57 -3.23 7.93 5.20
C PRO A 57 -4.32 8.45 4.27
N LYS A 58 -5.05 9.46 4.73
CA LYS A 58 -6.12 10.09 3.95
C LYS A 58 -5.51 11.01 2.90
N PHE A 59 -5.79 10.73 1.65
CA PHE A 59 -5.49 11.64 0.54
C PHE A 59 -6.78 12.27 0.06
N MET A 60 -6.77 13.59 -0.19
CA MET A 60 -7.96 14.33 -0.63
C MET A 60 -8.60 13.72 -1.90
N GLY A 61 -7.78 13.28 -2.86
CA GLY A 61 -8.29 12.61 -4.07
C GLY A 61 -8.99 11.28 -3.77
N ILE A 62 -8.46 10.49 -2.84
CA ILE A 62 -9.09 9.24 -2.39
C ILE A 62 -10.37 9.54 -1.63
N ASP A 63 -10.42 10.62 -0.84
CA ASP A 63 -11.63 11.00 -0.14
C ASP A 63 -12.78 11.33 -1.09
N ILE A 64 -12.48 12.04 -2.18
CA ILE A 64 -13.45 12.37 -3.24
C ILE A 64 -13.89 11.09 -3.99
N ILE A 65 -12.93 10.26 -4.42
CA ILE A 65 -13.20 9.06 -5.23
C ILE A 65 -13.91 7.98 -4.41
N CYS A 66 -13.53 7.82 -3.15
CA CYS A 66 -14.00 6.75 -2.25
C CYS A 66 -15.01 7.25 -1.20
N TYR A 67 -15.80 8.28 -1.53
CA TYR A 67 -16.92 8.78 -0.73
C TYR A 67 -16.60 9.01 0.76
N GLY A 68 -15.50 9.69 1.03
CA GLY A 68 -14.99 9.92 2.38
C GLY A 68 -14.02 8.83 2.85
N SER A 69 -13.27 8.20 1.94
CA SER A 69 -12.34 7.09 2.26
C SER A 69 -13.04 5.90 2.94
N ARG A 70 -14.28 5.60 2.55
CA ARG A 70 -15.11 4.52 3.12
C ARG A 70 -15.08 3.21 2.32
N ASP A 71 -14.31 3.20 1.25
CA ASP A 71 -14.07 2.00 0.44
C ASP A 71 -13.17 0.99 1.19
N ILE A 72 -13.32 -0.30 0.88
CA ILE A 72 -12.56 -1.39 1.51
C ILE A 72 -11.03 -1.20 1.39
N ALA A 73 -10.55 -0.59 0.30
CA ALA A 73 -9.12 -0.40 0.07
C ALA A 73 -8.52 0.74 0.92
N TYR A 74 -9.33 1.72 1.33
CA TYR A 74 -8.86 2.97 1.95
C TYR A 74 -9.48 3.28 3.32
N ILE A 75 -10.42 2.46 3.79
CA ILE A 75 -10.98 2.61 5.13
C ILE A 75 -9.88 2.41 6.19
N PRO A 76 -9.76 3.32 7.17
CA PRO A 76 -8.77 3.18 8.23
C PRO A 76 -8.90 1.86 8.98
N TYR A 77 -7.79 1.33 9.47
CA TYR A 77 -7.78 0.11 10.26
C TYR A 77 -8.67 0.27 11.51
N GLY A 78 -9.51 -0.72 11.78
CA GLY A 78 -10.47 -0.71 12.88
C GLY A 78 -11.59 -1.74 12.69
N VAL A 79 -12.59 -1.70 13.57
CA VAL A 79 -13.73 -2.65 13.55
C VAL A 79 -14.43 -2.67 12.19
N CYS A 80 -14.59 -1.52 11.55
CA CYS A 80 -15.18 -1.43 10.22
C CYS A 80 -14.35 -2.16 9.14
N TRP A 81 -13.02 -2.03 9.19
CA TRP A 81 -12.12 -2.70 8.23
C TRP A 81 -12.19 -4.23 8.38
N VAL A 82 -12.15 -4.74 9.61
CA VAL A 82 -12.27 -6.18 9.90
C VAL A 82 -13.63 -6.72 9.44
N ASN A 83 -14.72 -6.05 9.82
CA ASN A 83 -16.07 -6.48 9.47
C ASN A 83 -16.32 -6.50 7.95
N ILE A 84 -15.78 -5.53 7.22
CA ILE A 84 -15.88 -5.49 5.75
C ILE A 84 -14.98 -6.57 5.13
N GLY A 85 -13.75 -6.73 5.62
CA GLY A 85 -12.82 -7.77 5.18
C GLY A 85 -13.42 -9.17 5.30
N ASP A 86 -14.03 -9.50 6.44
CA ASP A 86 -14.69 -10.78 6.68
C ASP A 86 -15.85 -11.02 5.71
N LYS A 87 -16.67 -10.01 5.46
CA LYS A 87 -17.79 -10.10 4.51
C LYS A 87 -17.29 -10.33 3.09
N CYS A 88 -16.24 -9.61 2.68
CA CYS A 88 -15.65 -9.76 1.35
C CYS A 88 -14.95 -11.12 1.18
N ALA A 89 -14.22 -11.60 2.19
CA ALA A 89 -13.61 -12.93 2.15
C ALA A 89 -14.67 -14.04 2.00
N LYS A 90 -15.79 -13.93 2.73
CA LYS A 90 -16.93 -14.84 2.60
C LYS A 90 -17.59 -14.75 1.22
N PHE A 91 -17.72 -13.55 0.65
CA PHE A 91 -18.30 -13.35 -0.68
C PHE A 91 -17.42 -13.95 -1.80
N VAL A 92 -16.09 -13.76 -1.71
CA VAL A 92 -15.14 -14.37 -2.66
C VAL A 92 -15.17 -15.89 -2.54
N SER A 93 -15.21 -16.42 -1.32
CA SER A 93 -15.32 -17.86 -1.07
C SER A 93 -16.67 -18.48 -1.50
N TRP A 94 -17.69 -17.67 -1.76
CA TRP A 94 -18.99 -18.13 -2.29
C TRP A 94 -19.06 -18.09 -3.83
N ASN A 95 -18.15 -17.36 -4.48
CA ASN A 95 -18.07 -17.22 -5.94
C ASN A 95 -16.89 -18.01 -6.55
N CYS A 96 -16.22 -18.85 -5.77
CA CYS A 96 -15.29 -19.91 -6.22
C CYS A 96 -15.78 -21.24 -5.65
#